data_AF-A0A9Q2W5V2-F1
#
_entry.id   AF-A0A9Q2W5V2-F1
#
_cell.length_a   1.000
_cell.length_b   1.000
_cell.length_c   1.000
_cell.angle_alpha   90.00
_cell.angle_beta   90.00
_cell.angle_gamma   90.00
#
_symmetry.space_group_name_H-M   'P 1'
#
loop_
_entity.id
_entity.type
_entity.pdbx_description
1 polymer ?
#
loop_
_entity_poly.entity_id
_entity_poly.type
_entity_poly.pdbx_seq_one_letter_code
_entity_poly.pdbx_strand_id
1 'polypeptide(L)'
;MTETSTTSTPRTAIIDLPVESRTIATPWSRIVRGIGLGQRPVHYDPADAARIRRVFALLRERVPAGTGYTAFAHHLADTVLRASDPGDPADDQTLAAGLQRALAAGRSERNPYYRLMAGCITIEAAAKCGLARLVLGPRALVRPRPGFDDVADEVLAMIDDVEPDGIADENAGRHGDYERLSASSAVFLAFWHLGIGERLVSPSRDHIEEALQLVEGVPSPFFRGRGGSVLLSAVTLLGHAERIDPHIERVFAYLDRADEIGSEPSFPSPMSPAFPRVYPLLTMLNTVAVSGHDRHAAGRFEQALALFDALQPAERTHMGLYLLLAAQGARRLDQVIPDLDVFVTDLVGSWQTIDPGADYFLSGIAYSYLVQTADFTGRRDLVTDEMLTRMVQAFTGLEGDAAGRANRPYPFSYALNVLAEIGEVHRMFEPDAHYDGSSPVEWVVGRISEGGVDEGNRLFMLDHALINWALRQRGLGGPPRVPGSGRWAG
;
A
#
# COMPACT_ATOMS: atom_id res chain seq x y z
N MET A 1 28.45 0.69 18.66
CA MET A 1 28.34 -0.77 18.71
C MET A 1 27.16 -1.13 17.84
N THR A 2 27.44 -1.65 16.66
CA THR A 2 26.46 -2.15 15.70
C THR A 2 25.83 -3.41 16.27
N GLU A 3 24.56 -3.34 16.67
CA GLU A 3 23.75 -4.54 16.84
C GLU A 3 23.62 -5.18 15.46
N THR A 4 24.40 -6.24 15.24
CA THR A 4 24.17 -7.22 14.19
C THR A 4 22.75 -7.75 14.37
N SER A 5 21.89 -7.43 13.41
CA SER A 5 20.61 -8.09 13.20
C SER A 5 20.81 -9.59 13.31
N THR A 6 20.23 -10.19 14.34
CA THR A 6 20.08 -11.64 14.43
C THR A 6 19.25 -12.06 13.22
N THR A 7 19.84 -12.81 12.30
CA THR A 7 19.13 -13.49 11.21
C THR A 7 18.09 -14.42 11.84
N SER A 8 16.83 -13.97 11.85
CA SER A 8 15.72 -14.81 12.28
C SER A 8 15.53 -15.94 11.27
N THR A 9 15.18 -17.13 11.75
CA THR A 9 14.87 -18.22 10.80
C THR A 9 13.67 -17.83 9.94
N PRO A 10 13.58 -18.28 8.68
CA PRO A 10 12.56 -17.79 7.76
C PRO A 10 11.12 -17.88 8.26
N ARG A 11 10.84 -18.96 8.99
CA ARG A 11 9.55 -19.19 9.63
C ARG A 11 9.26 -18.18 10.74
N THR A 12 10.23 -17.87 11.58
CA THR A 12 10.08 -16.89 12.66
C THR A 12 9.81 -15.50 12.11
N ALA A 13 10.52 -15.09 11.06
CA ALA A 13 10.38 -13.77 10.44
C ALA A 13 8.94 -13.48 9.96
N ILE A 14 8.32 -14.45 9.28
CA ILE A 14 6.96 -14.28 8.74
C ILE A 14 5.88 -14.43 9.83
N ILE A 15 6.14 -15.21 10.89
CA ILE A 15 5.25 -15.34 12.06
C ILE A 15 5.15 -14.01 12.82
N ASP A 16 6.29 -13.33 13.01
CA ASP A 16 6.40 -12.16 13.89
C ASP A 16 5.95 -10.84 13.24
N LEU A 17 5.35 -10.91 12.04
CA LEU A 17 4.82 -9.73 11.37
C LEU A 17 3.72 -9.05 12.20
N PRO A 18 3.78 -7.71 12.39
CA PRO A 18 2.71 -6.96 13.04
C PRO A 18 1.35 -7.18 12.36
N VAL A 19 0.25 -7.03 13.13
CA VAL A 19 -1.13 -7.17 12.62
C VAL A 19 -1.34 -6.39 11.31
N GLU A 20 -0.94 -5.12 11.26
CA GLU A 20 -1.07 -4.31 10.05
C GLU A 20 -0.29 -4.88 8.86
N SER A 21 0.93 -5.37 9.08
CA SER A 21 1.76 -5.99 8.04
C SER A 21 1.27 -7.36 7.59
N ARG A 22 0.55 -8.11 8.43
CA ARG A 22 -0.11 -9.37 8.02
C ARG A 22 -1.35 -9.11 7.17
N THR A 23 -2.09 -8.05 7.51
CA THR A 23 -3.32 -7.69 6.82
C THR A 23 -3.05 -6.93 5.51
N ILE A 24 -2.07 -6.02 5.51
CA ILE A 24 -1.75 -5.12 4.39
C ILE A 24 -0.26 -5.25 4.07
N ALA A 25 0.15 -6.43 3.62
CA ALA A 25 1.57 -6.76 3.54
C ALA A 25 2.30 -6.18 2.33
N THR A 26 1.65 -6.14 1.18
CA THR A 26 2.33 -6.01 -0.12
C THR A 26 2.55 -4.56 -0.53
N PRO A 27 3.55 -4.27 -1.39
CA PRO A 27 3.84 -2.91 -1.81
C PRO A 27 2.67 -2.29 -2.59
N TRP A 28 1.85 -3.11 -3.26
CA TRP A 28 0.66 -2.62 -3.98
C TRP A 28 -0.30 -1.84 -3.11
N SER A 29 -0.64 -2.32 -1.92
CA SER A 29 -1.57 -1.62 -1.03
C SER A 29 -1.01 -0.27 -0.57
N ARG A 30 0.30 -0.21 -0.29
CA ARG A 30 0.95 1.05 0.10
C ARG A 30 1.04 2.02 -1.06
N ILE A 31 1.57 1.58 -2.19
CA ILE A 31 1.93 2.47 -3.31
C ILE A 31 0.72 2.82 -4.17
N VAL A 32 -0.17 1.87 -4.44
CA VAL A 32 -1.35 2.10 -5.28
C VAL A 32 -2.53 2.66 -4.49
N ARG A 33 -2.70 2.21 -3.24
CA ARG A 33 -3.88 2.58 -2.43
C ARG A 33 -3.60 3.55 -1.29
N GLY A 34 -2.35 3.85 -0.97
CA GLY A 34 -2.03 4.75 0.13
C GLY A 34 -2.44 4.23 1.51
N ILE A 35 -2.68 2.92 1.66
CA ILE A 35 -3.05 2.29 2.93
C ILE A 35 -1.88 1.50 3.50
N GLY A 36 -1.74 1.50 4.83
CA GLY A 36 -0.63 0.81 5.49
C GLY A 36 0.72 1.53 5.32
N LEU A 37 0.71 2.85 5.10
CA LEU A 37 1.92 3.66 4.97
C LEU A 37 2.64 3.74 6.32
N GLY A 38 3.97 3.70 6.33
CA GLY A 38 4.74 3.76 7.57
C GLY A 38 4.82 2.44 8.32
N GLN A 39 4.51 1.29 7.73
CA GLN A 39 4.76 0.00 8.38
C GLN A 39 6.25 -0.16 8.73
N ARG A 40 6.53 -0.83 9.85
CA ARG A 40 7.89 -1.16 10.31
C ARG A 40 8.77 0.11 10.48
N PRO A 41 8.48 0.92 11.51
CA PRO A 41 9.22 2.16 11.75
C PRO A 41 10.69 1.88 12.05
N VAL A 42 11.53 2.86 11.72
CA VAL A 42 12.97 2.92 11.96
C VAL A 42 13.29 4.19 12.74
N HIS A 43 14.50 4.26 13.30
CA HIS A 43 14.99 5.50 13.89
C HIS A 43 15.14 6.59 12.85
N TYR A 44 14.84 7.83 13.25
CA TYR A 44 15.02 9.00 12.39
C TYR A 44 16.47 9.12 11.91
N ASP A 45 16.65 9.17 10.59
CA ASP A 45 17.92 9.47 9.93
C ASP A 45 17.85 10.84 9.22
N PRO A 46 18.66 11.84 9.64
CA PRO A 46 18.74 13.14 8.99
C PRO A 46 19.11 13.07 7.49
N ALA A 47 19.91 12.09 7.07
CA ALA A 47 20.30 11.93 5.67
C ALA A 47 19.10 11.52 4.81
N ASP A 48 18.30 10.56 5.28
CA ASP A 48 17.06 10.15 4.65
C ASP A 48 16.02 11.28 4.66
N ALA A 49 15.89 12.04 5.75
CA ALA A 49 15.02 13.23 5.79
C ALA A 49 15.44 14.27 4.74
N ALA A 50 16.74 14.50 4.55
CA ALA A 50 17.27 15.37 3.51
C ALA A 50 17.01 14.83 2.09
N ARG A 51 17.16 13.51 1.88
CA ARG A 51 16.84 12.84 0.61
C ARG A 51 15.36 12.99 0.23
N ILE A 52 14.44 12.76 1.17
CA ILE A 52 12.99 12.95 0.95
C ILE A 52 12.71 14.39 0.53
N ARG A 53 13.25 15.39 1.26
CA ARG A 53 13.09 16.80 0.94
C ARG A 53 13.69 17.16 -0.44
N ARG A 54 14.81 16.54 -0.82
CA ARG A 54 15.42 16.70 -2.15
C ARG A 54 14.50 16.20 -3.26
N VAL A 55 13.86 15.03 -3.10
CA VAL A 55 12.91 14.52 -4.10
C VAL A 55 11.74 15.50 -4.28
N PHE A 56 11.16 16.02 -3.19
CA PHE A 56 10.10 17.04 -3.27
C PHE A 56 10.58 18.38 -3.86
N ALA A 57 11.86 18.73 -3.70
CA ALA A 57 12.43 19.91 -4.37
C ALA A 57 12.46 19.70 -5.90
N LEU A 58 12.99 18.56 -6.35
CA LEU A 58 13.02 18.21 -7.78
C LEU A 58 11.61 18.08 -8.37
N LEU A 59 10.66 17.48 -7.65
CA LEU A 59 9.28 17.38 -8.10
C LEU A 59 8.64 18.75 -8.31
N ARG A 60 8.89 19.72 -7.42
CA ARG A 60 8.34 21.08 -7.55
C ARG A 60 8.87 21.85 -8.76
N GLU A 61 10.03 21.48 -9.29
CA GLU A 61 10.56 22.04 -10.54
C GLU A 61 9.78 21.55 -11.77
N ARG A 62 9.13 20.38 -11.66
CA ARG A 62 8.39 19.75 -12.77
C ARG A 62 6.89 19.89 -12.65
N VAL A 63 6.38 19.80 -11.43
CA VAL A 63 4.96 19.80 -11.10
C VAL A 63 4.71 21.01 -10.19
N PRO A 64 4.26 22.15 -10.76
CA PRO A 64 4.02 23.36 -9.98
C PRO A 64 3.03 23.09 -8.85
N ALA A 65 3.14 23.85 -7.76
CA ALA A 65 2.36 23.72 -6.52
C ALA A 65 0.81 23.79 -6.67
N GLY A 66 0.29 23.92 -7.90
CA GLY A 66 -1.13 23.89 -8.23
C GLY A 66 -1.73 22.48 -8.41
N THR A 67 -0.92 21.41 -8.42
CA THR A 67 -1.44 20.03 -8.29
C THR A 67 -1.61 19.70 -6.81
N GLY A 68 -2.86 19.53 -6.36
CA GLY A 68 -3.20 19.39 -4.94
C GLY A 68 -2.50 18.22 -4.24
N TYR A 69 -2.32 17.09 -4.93
CA TYR A 69 -1.89 15.83 -4.31
C TYR A 69 -0.40 15.80 -3.97
N THR A 70 0.47 16.21 -4.90
CA THR A 70 1.91 16.32 -4.63
C THR A 70 2.22 17.41 -3.60
N ALA A 71 1.45 18.51 -3.61
CA ALA A 71 1.54 19.53 -2.57
C ALA A 71 1.09 18.99 -1.20
N PHE A 72 0.00 18.22 -1.16
CA PHE A 72 -0.46 17.49 0.03
C PHE A 72 0.65 16.57 0.57
N ALA A 73 1.23 15.73 -0.30
CA ALA A 73 2.25 14.77 0.08
C ALA A 73 3.51 15.44 0.62
N HIS A 74 3.96 16.52 -0.02
CA HIS A 74 5.08 17.32 0.45
C HIS A 74 4.82 17.91 1.84
N HIS A 75 3.67 18.56 2.04
CA HIS A 75 3.33 19.15 3.33
C HIS A 75 3.19 18.10 4.44
N LEU A 76 2.58 16.96 4.14
CA LEU A 76 2.43 15.88 5.10
C LEU A 76 3.79 15.27 5.45
N ALA A 77 4.60 14.93 4.46
CA ALA A 77 5.91 14.33 4.68
C ALA A 77 6.84 15.27 5.48
N ASP A 78 6.90 16.57 5.17
CA ASP A 78 7.71 17.51 5.95
C ASP A 78 7.20 17.64 7.40
N THR A 79 5.88 17.64 7.60
CA THR A 79 5.28 17.67 8.94
C THR A 79 5.64 16.41 9.74
N VAL A 80 5.56 15.23 9.11
CA VAL A 80 5.95 13.94 9.71
C VAL A 80 7.43 13.95 10.08
N LEU A 81 8.31 14.42 9.19
CA LEU A 81 9.75 14.50 9.46
C LEU A 81 10.06 15.44 10.63
N ARG A 82 9.39 16.60 10.70
CA ARG A 82 9.52 17.54 11.84
C ARG A 82 9.01 16.95 13.16
N ALA A 83 7.93 16.16 13.12
CA ALA A 83 7.43 15.48 14.30
C ALA A 83 8.37 14.35 14.77
N SER A 84 9.21 13.84 13.87
CA SER A 84 10.08 12.70 14.10
C SER A 84 11.53 13.08 14.42
N ASP A 85 11.91 14.35 14.22
CA ASP A 85 13.28 14.83 14.42
C ASP A 85 13.59 14.99 15.92
N PRO A 86 14.49 14.18 16.51
CA PRO A 86 14.84 14.30 17.91
C PRO A 86 15.76 15.50 18.20
N GLY A 87 16.40 16.08 17.19
CA GLY A 87 17.31 17.21 17.31
C GLY A 87 16.63 18.58 17.23
N ASP A 88 15.44 18.65 16.63
CA ASP A 88 14.63 19.86 16.50
C ASP A 88 13.13 19.54 16.66
N PRO A 89 12.67 19.21 17.88
CA PRO A 89 11.29 18.81 18.11
C PRO A 89 10.35 19.99 17.86
N ALA A 90 9.54 19.89 16.80
CA ALA A 90 8.54 20.90 16.48
C ALA A 90 7.39 20.93 17.51
N ASP A 91 6.91 22.14 17.81
CA ASP A 91 5.77 22.32 18.71
C ASP A 91 4.41 21.98 18.06
N ASP A 92 3.39 21.81 18.90
CA ASP A 92 2.04 21.44 18.46
C ASP A 92 1.43 22.44 17.47
N GLN A 93 1.76 23.73 17.58
CA GLN A 93 1.26 24.77 16.66
C GLN A 93 1.89 24.63 15.27
N THR A 94 3.20 24.39 15.21
CA THR A 94 3.94 24.16 13.98
C THR A 94 3.46 22.90 13.28
N LEU A 95 3.30 21.81 14.03
CA LEU A 95 2.80 20.54 13.51
C LEU A 95 1.35 20.65 13.04
N ALA A 96 0.48 21.29 13.82
CA ALA A 96 -0.91 21.52 13.42
C ALA A 96 -1.02 22.40 12.17
N ALA A 97 -0.21 23.46 12.05
CA ALA A 97 -0.17 24.29 10.85
C ALA A 97 0.29 23.50 9.62
N GLY A 98 1.23 22.57 9.79
CA GLY A 98 1.67 21.63 8.75
C GLY A 98 0.54 20.70 8.28
N LEU A 99 -0.13 20.02 9.22
CA LEU A 99 -1.29 19.18 8.93
C LEU A 99 -2.44 19.96 8.27
N GLN A 100 -2.71 21.19 8.72
CA GLN A 100 -3.73 22.06 8.12
C GLN A 100 -3.40 22.39 6.65
N ARG A 101 -2.13 22.65 6.33
CA ARG A 101 -1.68 22.89 4.94
C ARG A 101 -1.81 21.62 4.09
N ALA A 102 -1.44 20.47 4.62
CA ALA A 102 -1.61 19.19 3.94
C ALA A 102 -3.09 18.93 3.61
N LEU A 103 -4.00 19.09 4.59
CA LEU A 103 -5.44 18.96 4.36
C LEU A 103 -5.97 19.98 3.36
N ALA A 104 -5.54 21.24 3.42
CA ALA A 104 -5.96 22.26 2.46
C ALA A 104 -5.56 21.91 1.03
N ALA A 105 -4.34 21.40 0.84
CA ALA A 105 -3.88 20.92 -0.46
C ALA A 105 -4.67 19.69 -0.92
N GLY A 106 -4.88 18.69 -0.04
CA GLY A 106 -5.68 17.50 -0.35
C GLY A 106 -7.14 17.83 -0.71
N ARG A 107 -7.75 18.79 0.00
CA ARG A 107 -9.12 19.30 -0.29
C ARG A 107 -9.24 19.93 -1.68
N SER A 108 -8.15 20.44 -2.24
CA SER A 108 -8.16 21.04 -3.59
C SER A 108 -8.22 20.01 -4.72
N GLU A 109 -8.08 18.71 -4.40
CA GLU A 109 -8.18 17.66 -5.39
C GLU A 109 -9.55 17.59 -6.03
N ARG A 110 -9.55 17.45 -7.37
CA ARG A 110 -10.78 17.42 -8.16
C ARG A 110 -11.52 16.10 -8.01
N ASN A 111 -10.78 14.99 -7.98
CA ASN A 111 -11.38 13.67 -7.83
C ASN A 111 -11.74 13.41 -6.36
N PRO A 112 -13.02 13.10 -6.04
CA PRO A 112 -13.46 12.83 -4.67
C PRO A 112 -12.71 11.70 -3.99
N TYR A 113 -12.34 10.65 -4.73
CA TYR A 113 -11.57 9.52 -4.19
C TYR A 113 -10.20 9.99 -3.67
N TYR A 114 -9.41 10.70 -4.48
CA TYR A 114 -8.09 11.19 -4.06
C TYR A 114 -8.19 12.22 -2.92
N ARG A 115 -9.23 13.06 -2.92
CA ARG A 115 -9.51 13.99 -1.83
C ARG A 115 -9.72 13.26 -0.51
N LEU A 116 -10.57 12.23 -0.50
CA LEU A 116 -10.82 11.39 0.66
C LEU A 116 -9.54 10.68 1.11
N MET A 117 -8.80 10.09 0.17
CA MET A 117 -7.54 9.40 0.47
C MET A 117 -6.52 10.31 1.15
N ALA A 118 -6.37 11.56 0.69
CA ALA A 118 -5.50 12.54 1.35
C ALA A 118 -5.92 12.83 2.80
N GLY A 119 -7.24 12.88 3.05
CA GLY A 119 -7.80 12.98 4.40
C GLY A 119 -7.45 11.77 5.28
N CYS A 120 -7.73 10.56 4.78
CA CYS A 120 -7.40 9.30 5.46
C CYS A 120 -5.91 9.20 5.79
N ILE A 121 -5.03 9.47 4.83
CA ILE A 121 -3.58 9.42 5.01
C ILE A 121 -3.12 10.46 6.03
N THR A 122 -3.73 11.66 6.05
CA THR A 122 -3.39 12.68 7.05
C THR A 122 -3.72 12.22 8.47
N ILE A 123 -4.91 11.68 8.69
CA ILE A 123 -5.33 11.26 10.04
C ILE A 123 -4.59 9.98 10.47
N GLU A 124 -4.28 9.08 9.55
CA GLU A 124 -3.45 7.89 9.81
C GLU A 124 -2.00 8.30 10.16
N ALA A 125 -1.42 9.26 9.43
CA ALA A 125 -0.12 9.83 9.75
C ALA A 125 -0.11 10.48 11.14
N ALA A 126 -1.15 11.27 11.46
CA ALA A 126 -1.28 11.88 12.77
C ALA A 126 -1.40 10.81 13.88
N ALA A 127 -2.16 9.73 13.66
CA ALA A 127 -2.26 8.62 14.60
C ALA A 127 -0.88 7.95 14.83
N LYS A 128 -0.20 7.59 13.74
CA LYS A 128 1.10 6.88 13.78
C LYS A 128 2.20 7.72 14.43
N CYS A 129 2.19 9.03 14.26
CA CYS A 129 3.14 9.95 14.89
C CYS A 129 2.73 10.39 16.31
N GLY A 130 1.65 9.85 16.90
CA GLY A 130 1.21 10.24 18.24
C GLY A 130 0.61 11.66 18.30
N LEU A 131 0.11 12.17 17.18
CA LEU A 131 -0.46 13.51 16.99
C LEU A 131 -1.99 13.52 16.92
N ALA A 132 -2.68 12.42 17.27
CA ALA A 132 -4.14 12.32 17.22
C ALA A 132 -4.86 13.49 17.92
N ARG A 133 -4.31 13.99 19.04
CA ARG A 133 -4.83 15.17 19.77
C ARG A 133 -4.93 16.44 18.92
N LEU A 134 -4.14 16.56 17.85
CA LEU A 134 -4.11 17.73 16.98
C LEU A 134 -5.27 17.72 15.98
N VAL A 135 -5.81 16.55 15.66
CA VAL A 135 -6.83 16.35 14.60
C VAL A 135 -8.20 15.89 15.13
N LEU A 136 -8.28 15.44 16.39
CA LEU A 136 -9.52 14.93 17.00
C LEU A 136 -10.04 15.77 18.16
N GLY A 137 -11.36 15.90 18.22
CA GLY A 137 -12.08 16.48 19.34
C GLY A 137 -12.07 18.03 19.40
N PRO A 138 -12.81 18.61 20.37
CA PRO A 138 -13.10 20.05 20.39
C PRO A 138 -11.86 20.94 20.58
N ARG A 139 -10.78 20.38 21.13
CA ARG A 139 -9.51 21.06 21.38
C ARG A 139 -8.48 20.85 20.27
N ALA A 140 -8.82 20.12 19.20
CA ALA A 140 -7.96 19.95 18.04
C ALA A 140 -7.51 21.31 17.50
N LEU A 141 -6.23 21.41 17.16
CA LEU A 141 -5.66 22.61 16.55
C LEU A 141 -5.91 22.63 15.03
N VAL A 142 -5.97 21.45 14.41
CA VAL A 142 -6.33 21.27 13.02
C VAL A 142 -7.85 21.34 12.90
N ARG A 143 -8.36 22.24 12.05
CA ARG A 143 -9.78 22.52 11.90
C ARG A 143 -10.38 21.85 10.66
N PRO A 144 -11.54 21.19 10.81
CA PRO A 144 -12.27 20.67 9.67
C PRO A 144 -12.93 21.80 8.87
N ARG A 145 -13.58 21.44 7.76
CA ARG A 145 -14.52 22.35 7.07
C ARG A 145 -15.67 22.75 8.01
N PRO A 146 -16.30 23.93 7.80
CA PRO A 146 -17.48 24.32 8.56
C PRO A 146 -18.58 23.26 8.48
N GLY A 147 -19.17 22.90 9.63
CA GLY A 147 -20.24 21.91 9.72
C GLY A 147 -19.84 20.53 10.23
N PHE A 148 -18.56 20.30 10.53
CA PHE A 148 -18.04 19.06 11.12
C PHE A 148 -17.40 19.32 12.49
N ASP A 149 -17.46 18.37 13.42
CA ASP A 149 -16.90 18.55 14.77
C ASP A 149 -15.38 18.41 14.77
N ASP A 150 -14.84 17.47 14.00
CA ASP A 150 -13.41 17.30 13.77
C ASP A 150 -13.08 16.76 12.35
N VAL A 151 -11.78 16.54 12.07
CA VAL A 151 -11.31 16.10 10.75
C VAL A 151 -11.80 14.69 10.41
N ALA A 152 -12.00 13.82 11.39
CA ALA A 152 -12.48 12.46 11.13
C ALA A 152 -13.93 12.47 10.64
N ASP A 153 -14.78 13.31 11.21
CA ASP A 153 -16.17 13.46 10.78
C ASP A 153 -16.26 14.05 9.36
N GLU A 154 -15.38 15.02 9.04
CA GLU A 154 -15.27 15.55 7.68
C GLU A 154 -14.88 14.44 6.67
N VAL A 155 -13.90 13.61 7.01
CA VAL A 155 -13.43 12.52 6.13
C VAL A 155 -14.49 11.45 5.96
N LEU A 156 -15.21 11.09 7.03
CA LEU A 156 -16.29 10.10 6.96
C LEU A 156 -17.41 10.55 6.02
N ALA A 157 -17.78 11.83 6.06
CA ALA A 157 -18.80 12.39 5.18
C ALA A 157 -18.38 12.41 3.69
N MET A 158 -17.07 12.41 3.38
CA MET A 158 -16.58 12.39 2.00
C MET A 158 -16.84 11.06 1.28
N ILE A 159 -17.17 9.97 2.00
CA ILE A 159 -17.47 8.67 1.37
C ILE A 159 -18.62 8.81 0.35
N ASP A 160 -19.62 9.61 0.69
CA ASP A 160 -20.82 9.78 -0.13
C ASP A 160 -20.55 10.55 -1.43
N ASP A 161 -19.45 11.32 -1.50
CA ASP A 161 -19.02 12.05 -2.70
C ASP A 161 -18.33 11.13 -3.72
N VAL A 162 -17.94 9.90 -3.34
CA VAL A 162 -17.24 8.97 -4.23
C VAL A 162 -18.27 8.23 -5.07
N GLU A 163 -18.36 8.56 -6.35
CA GLU A 163 -19.26 7.93 -7.32
C GLU A 163 -18.68 6.62 -7.88
N PRO A 164 -19.53 5.66 -8.29
CA PRO A 164 -19.10 4.47 -9.04
C PRO A 164 -18.43 4.83 -10.38
N ASP A 165 -17.41 4.05 -10.78
CA ASP A 165 -16.65 4.24 -12.03
C ASP A 165 -16.15 5.69 -12.26
N GLY A 166 -15.77 6.40 -11.20
CA GLY A 166 -15.33 7.80 -11.23
C GLY A 166 -13.88 8.01 -11.67
N ILE A 167 -13.04 6.96 -11.65
CA ILE A 167 -11.67 6.99 -12.16
C ILE A 167 -11.66 6.51 -13.63
N ALA A 168 -11.30 7.42 -14.53
CA ALA A 168 -11.13 7.09 -15.94
C ALA A 168 -9.82 6.31 -16.17
N ASP A 169 -9.93 5.00 -16.38
CA ASP A 169 -8.82 4.12 -16.77
C ASP A 169 -9.27 3.01 -17.74
N GLU A 170 -8.34 2.12 -18.11
CA GLU A 170 -8.57 0.99 -19.01
C GLU A 170 -9.62 -0.04 -18.50
N ASN A 171 -10.09 0.12 -17.25
CA ASN A 171 -11.07 -0.72 -16.57
C ASN A 171 -12.41 -0.03 -16.29
N ALA A 172 -12.67 1.13 -16.89
CA ALA A 172 -13.97 1.79 -16.82
C ALA A 172 -15.14 0.84 -17.13
N GLY A 173 -16.15 0.82 -16.27
CA GLY A 173 -17.32 -0.06 -16.36
C GLY A 173 -17.10 -1.47 -15.77
N ARG A 174 -15.88 -1.79 -15.30
CA ARG A 174 -15.57 -3.01 -14.55
C ARG A 174 -15.46 -2.75 -13.04
N HIS A 175 -15.41 -1.49 -12.62
CA HIS A 175 -15.26 -1.10 -11.22
C HIS A 175 -16.60 -1.07 -10.49
N GLY A 176 -17.64 -0.44 -11.05
CA GLY A 176 -18.87 -0.17 -10.31
C GLY A 176 -18.55 0.48 -8.96
N ASP A 177 -19.03 -0.11 -7.87
CA ASP A 177 -18.82 0.40 -6.50
C ASP A 177 -17.39 0.24 -5.95
N TYR A 178 -16.43 -0.28 -6.73
CA TYR A 178 -15.09 -0.61 -6.26
C TYR A 178 -14.32 0.57 -5.66
N GLU A 179 -14.52 1.78 -6.18
CA GLU A 179 -13.86 3.00 -5.72
C GLU A 179 -14.38 3.42 -4.34
N ARG A 180 -15.72 3.44 -4.18
CA ARG A 180 -16.36 3.72 -2.89
C ARG A 180 -16.01 2.64 -1.86
N LEU A 181 -15.99 1.36 -2.26
CA LEU A 181 -15.55 0.26 -1.40
C LEU A 181 -14.10 0.43 -0.94
N SER A 182 -13.21 0.83 -1.86
CA SER A 182 -11.80 1.10 -1.53
C SER A 182 -11.66 2.31 -0.60
N ALA A 183 -12.45 3.35 -0.81
CA ALA A 183 -12.50 4.54 0.05
C ALA A 183 -13.00 4.21 1.46
N SER A 184 -14.10 3.45 1.59
CA SER A 184 -14.60 2.97 2.89
C SER A 184 -13.54 2.17 3.63
N SER A 185 -12.81 1.29 2.93
CA SER A 185 -11.72 0.52 3.52
C SER A 185 -10.62 1.42 4.11
N ALA A 186 -10.23 2.49 3.40
CA ALA A 186 -9.24 3.46 3.88
C ALA A 186 -9.75 4.25 5.08
N VAL A 187 -11.02 4.69 5.09
CA VAL A 187 -11.64 5.35 6.25
C VAL A 187 -11.64 4.43 7.46
N PHE A 188 -12.00 3.16 7.30
CA PHE A 188 -12.08 2.20 8.39
C PHE A 188 -10.71 1.92 9.02
N LEU A 189 -9.67 1.77 8.19
CA LEU A 189 -8.29 1.62 8.66
C LEU A 189 -7.80 2.88 9.39
N ALA A 190 -8.13 4.06 8.88
CA ALA A 190 -7.79 5.32 9.52
C ALA A 190 -8.47 5.50 10.89
N PHE A 191 -9.75 5.13 10.99
CA PHE A 191 -10.52 5.14 12.24
C PHE A 191 -10.00 4.11 13.24
N TRP A 192 -9.58 2.93 12.75
CA TRP A 192 -8.91 1.92 13.56
C TRP A 192 -7.60 2.45 14.17
N HIS A 193 -6.75 3.11 13.37
CA HIS A 193 -5.49 3.70 13.86
C HIS A 193 -5.70 4.80 14.90
N LEU A 194 -6.78 5.57 14.78
CA LEU A 194 -7.16 6.60 15.75
C LEU A 194 -7.87 6.05 17.00
N GLY A 195 -8.33 4.79 16.96
CA GLY A 195 -9.10 4.20 18.04
C GLY A 195 -10.49 4.81 18.22
N ILE A 196 -11.13 5.22 17.11
CA ILE A 196 -12.47 5.84 17.07
C ILE A 196 -13.47 5.03 16.22
N GLY A 197 -13.25 3.73 16.09
CA GLY A 197 -14.06 2.84 15.26
C GLY A 197 -15.54 2.83 15.63
N GLU A 198 -15.87 3.12 16.89
CA GLU A 198 -17.25 3.23 17.37
C GLU A 198 -18.07 4.30 16.64
N ARG A 199 -17.43 5.33 16.06
CA ARG A 199 -18.12 6.37 15.29
C ARG A 199 -18.69 5.87 13.96
N LEU A 200 -18.26 4.71 13.48
CA LEU A 200 -18.74 4.13 12.21
C LEU A 200 -20.17 3.56 12.32
N VAL A 201 -20.67 3.40 13.55
CA VAL A 201 -22.02 2.89 13.81
C VAL A 201 -22.77 3.87 14.71
N SER A 202 -23.88 4.39 14.20
CA SER A 202 -24.79 5.30 14.92
C SER A 202 -26.23 4.80 14.83
N PRO A 203 -27.15 5.29 15.68
CA PRO A 203 -28.57 4.94 15.55
C PRO A 203 -29.21 5.29 14.21
N SER A 204 -28.65 6.28 13.50
CA SER A 204 -29.16 6.76 12.21
C SER A 204 -28.46 6.14 11.00
N ARG A 205 -27.27 5.56 11.16
CA ARG A 205 -26.44 5.08 10.06
C ARG A 205 -25.41 4.05 10.53
N ASP A 206 -25.32 2.93 9.81
CA ASP A 206 -24.30 1.90 10.02
C ASP A 206 -23.39 1.86 8.78
N HIS A 207 -22.27 2.59 8.85
CA HIS A 207 -21.34 2.68 7.73
C HIS A 207 -20.69 1.33 7.42
N ILE A 208 -20.55 0.45 8.41
CA ILE A 208 -19.96 -0.88 8.24
C ILE A 208 -20.87 -1.74 7.37
N GLU A 209 -22.16 -1.81 7.70
CA GLU A 209 -23.14 -2.58 6.92
C GLU A 209 -23.29 -2.02 5.50
N GLU A 210 -23.37 -0.69 5.34
CA GLU A 210 -23.41 -0.04 4.02
C GLU A 210 -22.21 -0.42 3.17
N ALA A 211 -20.99 -0.35 3.73
CA ALA A 211 -19.77 -0.68 3.01
C ALA A 211 -19.73 -2.17 2.63
N LEU A 212 -20.19 -3.06 3.50
CA LEU A 212 -20.25 -4.51 3.24
C LEU A 212 -21.20 -4.84 2.06
N GLN A 213 -22.27 -4.05 1.88
CA GLN A 213 -23.19 -4.20 0.75
C GLN A 213 -22.56 -3.76 -0.59
N LEU A 214 -21.64 -2.78 -0.59
CA LEU A 214 -20.94 -2.33 -1.80
C LEU A 214 -20.16 -3.46 -2.51
N VAL A 215 -19.76 -4.51 -1.77
CA VAL A 215 -19.06 -5.67 -2.35
C VAL A 215 -19.87 -6.30 -3.48
N GLU A 216 -21.20 -6.31 -3.37
CA GLU A 216 -22.09 -6.90 -4.38
C GLU A 216 -22.21 -6.05 -5.65
N GLY A 217 -21.94 -4.75 -5.55
CA GLY A 217 -22.00 -3.80 -6.66
C GLY A 217 -20.74 -3.77 -7.53
N VAL A 218 -19.68 -4.53 -7.19
CA VAL A 218 -18.44 -4.59 -7.97
C VAL A 218 -18.54 -5.65 -9.09
N PRO A 219 -18.58 -5.29 -10.39
CA PRO A 219 -18.92 -6.24 -11.47
C PRO A 219 -17.83 -7.26 -11.80
N SER A 220 -16.55 -6.88 -11.73
CA SER A 220 -15.47 -7.83 -12.05
C SER A 220 -15.15 -8.72 -10.83
N PRO A 221 -15.06 -10.06 -11.00
CA PRO A 221 -14.58 -10.95 -9.94
C PRO A 221 -13.20 -10.55 -9.40
N PHE A 222 -12.32 -10.06 -10.28
CA PHE A 222 -10.99 -9.59 -9.92
C PHE A 222 -11.03 -8.43 -8.92
N PHE A 223 -11.80 -7.38 -9.24
CA PHE A 223 -11.94 -6.21 -8.36
C PHE A 223 -12.76 -6.53 -7.12
N ARG A 224 -13.79 -7.37 -7.23
CA ARG A 224 -14.63 -7.78 -6.10
C ARG A 224 -13.84 -8.52 -5.04
N GLY A 225 -13.05 -9.53 -5.42
CA GLY A 225 -12.24 -10.28 -4.46
C GLY A 225 -11.10 -9.43 -3.87
N ARG A 226 -10.40 -8.65 -4.70
CA ARG A 226 -9.30 -7.79 -4.22
C ARG A 226 -9.78 -6.67 -3.30
N GLY A 227 -10.79 -5.92 -3.73
CA GLY A 227 -11.37 -4.85 -2.91
C GLY A 227 -12.06 -5.40 -1.68
N GLY A 228 -12.93 -6.40 -1.87
CA GLY A 228 -13.65 -7.07 -0.79
C GLY A 228 -12.71 -7.55 0.30
N SER A 229 -11.63 -8.24 -0.05
CA SER A 229 -10.65 -8.71 0.93
C SER A 229 -10.11 -7.60 1.85
N VAL A 230 -9.78 -6.42 1.31
CA VAL A 230 -9.29 -5.28 2.08
C VAL A 230 -10.37 -4.75 3.01
N LEU A 231 -11.60 -4.57 2.52
CA LEU A 231 -12.73 -4.10 3.33
C LEU A 231 -13.03 -5.06 4.48
N LEU A 232 -13.20 -6.35 4.17
CA LEU A 232 -13.52 -7.38 5.16
C LEU A 232 -12.43 -7.49 6.23
N SER A 233 -11.17 -7.34 5.84
CA SER A 233 -10.05 -7.26 6.77
C SER A 233 -10.09 -5.99 7.63
N ALA A 234 -10.45 -4.82 7.08
CA ALA A 234 -10.59 -3.58 7.86
C ALA A 234 -11.74 -3.69 8.88
N VAL A 235 -12.89 -4.27 8.50
CA VAL A 235 -14.02 -4.55 9.40
C VAL A 235 -13.62 -5.52 10.51
N THR A 236 -12.79 -6.51 10.20
CA THR A 236 -12.22 -7.43 11.20
C THR A 236 -11.34 -6.68 12.21
N LEU A 237 -10.48 -5.77 11.74
CA LEU A 237 -9.60 -4.98 12.62
C LEU A 237 -10.38 -4.04 13.56
N LEU A 238 -11.55 -3.58 13.12
CA LEU A 238 -12.49 -2.80 13.94
C LEU A 238 -13.25 -3.64 14.97
N GLY A 239 -13.05 -4.97 15.00
CA GLY A 239 -13.68 -5.87 15.96
C GLY A 239 -15.05 -6.40 15.54
N HIS A 240 -15.40 -6.31 14.25
CA HIS A 240 -16.69 -6.74 13.69
C HIS A 240 -16.56 -7.98 12.79
N ALA A 241 -15.69 -8.91 13.17
CA ALA A 241 -15.40 -10.11 12.39
C ALA A 241 -16.67 -10.96 12.15
N GLU A 242 -17.61 -11.00 13.09
CA GLU A 242 -18.87 -11.73 12.96
C GLU A 242 -19.73 -11.26 11.78
N ARG A 243 -19.61 -9.99 11.38
CA ARG A 243 -20.41 -9.40 10.30
C ARG A 243 -19.94 -9.80 8.91
N ILE A 244 -18.69 -10.23 8.77
CA ILE A 244 -18.10 -10.47 7.43
C ILE A 244 -18.37 -11.88 6.89
N ASP A 245 -18.77 -12.82 7.74
CA ASP A 245 -18.96 -14.23 7.37
C ASP A 245 -19.84 -14.47 6.12
N PRO A 246 -21.06 -13.91 6.01
CA PRO A 246 -21.90 -14.11 4.83
C PRO A 246 -21.33 -13.40 3.58
N HIS A 247 -20.45 -12.42 3.75
CA HIS A 247 -19.79 -11.73 2.63
C HIS A 247 -18.62 -12.55 2.09
N ILE A 248 -17.89 -13.29 2.94
CA ILE A 248 -16.84 -14.22 2.50
C ILE A 248 -17.43 -15.28 1.56
N GLU A 249 -18.53 -15.91 1.97
CA GLU A 249 -19.20 -16.94 1.17
C GLU A 249 -19.66 -16.39 -0.18
N ARG A 250 -20.34 -15.23 -0.18
CA ARG A 250 -20.80 -14.56 -1.40
C ARG A 250 -19.65 -14.19 -2.35
N VAL A 251 -18.53 -13.70 -1.82
CA VAL A 251 -17.36 -13.37 -2.65
C VAL A 251 -16.78 -14.63 -3.28
N PHE A 252 -16.55 -15.71 -2.51
CA PHE A 252 -16.03 -16.95 -3.09
C PHE A 252 -16.97 -17.56 -4.14
N ALA A 253 -18.27 -17.58 -3.88
CA ALA A 253 -19.25 -18.04 -4.86
C ALA A 253 -19.22 -17.18 -6.15
N TYR A 254 -18.91 -15.89 -6.04
CA TYR A 254 -18.75 -15.01 -7.20
C TYR A 254 -17.44 -15.28 -7.96
N LEU A 255 -16.34 -15.53 -7.24
CA LEU A 255 -15.06 -15.92 -7.85
C LEU A 255 -15.16 -17.24 -8.62
N ASP A 256 -15.92 -18.21 -8.11
CA ASP A 256 -16.14 -19.50 -8.76
C ASP A 256 -16.90 -19.39 -10.10
N ARG A 257 -17.63 -18.28 -10.29
CA ARG A 257 -18.40 -18.00 -11.51
C ARG A 257 -17.70 -17.05 -12.47
N ALA A 258 -16.39 -16.79 -12.28
CA ALA A 258 -15.66 -15.80 -13.08
C ALA A 258 -15.79 -16.04 -14.59
N ASP A 259 -15.71 -17.30 -15.02
CA ASP A 259 -15.86 -17.70 -16.42
C ASP A 259 -17.27 -17.43 -16.98
N GLU A 260 -18.31 -17.58 -16.15
CA GLU A 260 -19.70 -17.29 -16.54
C GLU A 260 -19.96 -15.78 -16.64
N ILE A 261 -19.32 -14.99 -15.77
CA ILE A 261 -19.49 -13.54 -15.70
C ILE A 261 -18.77 -12.85 -16.86
N GLY A 262 -17.58 -13.34 -17.24
CA GLY A 262 -16.85 -12.83 -18.41
C GLY A 262 -16.35 -11.39 -18.29
N SER A 263 -16.22 -10.86 -17.07
CA SER A 263 -15.73 -9.50 -16.79
C SER A 263 -14.25 -9.50 -16.40
N GLU A 264 -13.40 -9.80 -17.39
CA GLU A 264 -11.94 -9.86 -17.24
C GLU A 264 -11.32 -8.46 -17.14
N PRO A 265 -10.35 -8.23 -16.23
CA PRO A 265 -9.64 -6.96 -16.13
C PRO A 265 -8.70 -6.76 -17.32
N SER A 266 -8.46 -5.49 -17.65
CA SER A 266 -7.42 -5.06 -18.59
C SER A 266 -6.12 -4.78 -17.83
N PHE A 267 -5.00 -5.30 -18.37
CA PHE A 267 -3.67 -5.08 -17.84
C PHE A 267 -2.77 -4.42 -18.88
N PRO A 268 -1.80 -3.58 -18.47
CA PRO A 268 -0.81 -3.01 -19.39
C PRO A 268 0.11 -4.03 -20.06
N SER A 269 0.36 -5.14 -19.38
CA SER A 269 1.24 -6.22 -19.84
C SER A 269 0.41 -7.48 -20.10
N PRO A 270 0.79 -8.33 -21.07
CA PRO A 270 0.12 -9.61 -21.27
C PRO A 270 0.18 -10.46 -20.00
N MET A 271 -0.97 -10.97 -19.55
CA MET A 271 -1.08 -11.81 -18.37
C MET A 271 -1.64 -13.19 -18.72
N SER A 272 -1.24 -14.20 -17.97
CA SER A 272 -1.83 -15.53 -18.05
C SER A 272 -3.29 -15.51 -17.57
N PRO A 273 -4.15 -16.40 -18.09
CA PRO A 273 -5.53 -16.54 -17.62
C PRO A 273 -5.67 -16.89 -16.13
N ALA A 274 -4.59 -17.40 -15.51
CA ALA A 274 -4.56 -17.75 -14.09
C ALA A 274 -4.41 -16.53 -13.19
N PHE A 275 -3.70 -15.47 -13.63
CA PHE A 275 -3.46 -14.27 -12.84
C PHE A 275 -4.73 -13.57 -12.32
N PRO A 276 -5.75 -13.26 -13.16
CA PRO A 276 -6.96 -12.60 -12.67
C PRO A 276 -7.78 -13.48 -11.70
N ARG A 277 -7.51 -14.78 -11.61
CA ARG A 277 -8.18 -15.73 -10.71
C ARG A 277 -7.44 -15.90 -9.39
N VAL A 278 -6.12 -16.08 -9.45
CA VAL A 278 -5.30 -16.38 -8.27
C VAL A 278 -5.21 -15.19 -7.34
N TYR A 279 -5.10 -13.98 -7.88
CA TYR A 279 -4.92 -12.78 -7.08
C TYR A 279 -6.10 -12.54 -6.11
N PRO A 280 -7.36 -12.40 -6.56
CA PRO A 280 -8.49 -12.24 -5.64
C PRO A 280 -8.67 -13.44 -4.69
N LEU A 281 -8.34 -14.66 -5.12
CA LEU A 281 -8.39 -15.85 -4.27
C LEU A 281 -7.39 -15.76 -3.12
N LEU A 282 -6.13 -15.42 -3.40
CA LEU A 282 -5.08 -15.30 -2.39
C LEU A 282 -5.36 -14.17 -1.40
N THR A 283 -5.87 -13.03 -1.86
CA THR A 283 -6.21 -11.93 -0.95
C THR A 283 -7.39 -12.31 -0.05
N MET A 284 -8.40 -13.00 -0.59
CA MET A 284 -9.51 -13.52 0.22
C MET A 284 -9.08 -14.61 1.20
N LEU A 285 -8.16 -15.51 0.81
CA LEU A 285 -7.58 -16.49 1.73
C LEU A 285 -6.82 -15.82 2.88
N ASN A 286 -6.09 -14.73 2.60
CA ASN A 286 -5.48 -13.93 3.65
C ASN A 286 -6.55 -13.32 4.57
N THR A 287 -7.65 -12.77 4.03
CA THR A 287 -8.78 -12.27 4.82
C THR A 287 -9.40 -13.34 5.72
N VAL A 288 -9.64 -14.55 5.19
CA VAL A 288 -10.15 -15.70 5.95
C VAL A 288 -9.24 -16.01 7.13
N ALA A 289 -7.94 -16.10 6.86
CA ALA A 289 -6.91 -16.34 7.86
C ALA A 289 -6.87 -15.26 8.95
N VAL A 290 -6.79 -13.98 8.57
CA VAL A 290 -6.72 -12.86 9.52
C VAL A 290 -8.05 -12.53 10.19
N SER A 291 -9.14 -13.20 9.85
CA SER A 291 -10.44 -13.03 10.52
C SER A 291 -10.89 -14.25 11.32
N GLY A 292 -10.14 -15.36 11.25
CA GLY A 292 -10.45 -16.59 11.96
C GLY A 292 -11.63 -17.38 11.35
N HIS A 293 -11.94 -17.16 10.08
CA HIS A 293 -13.05 -17.83 9.38
C HIS A 293 -12.59 -19.07 8.59
N ASP A 294 -11.65 -19.85 9.14
CA ASP A 294 -10.94 -20.95 8.46
C ASP A 294 -11.84 -21.98 7.78
N ARG A 295 -13.11 -22.09 8.19
CA ARG A 295 -14.12 -22.93 7.52
C ARG A 295 -14.26 -22.64 6.02
N HIS A 296 -14.06 -21.39 5.60
CA HIS A 296 -14.17 -20.98 4.20
C HIS A 296 -12.93 -21.30 3.36
N ALA A 297 -11.82 -21.73 3.99
CA ALA A 297 -10.58 -22.06 3.29
C ALA A 297 -10.54 -23.50 2.73
N ALA A 298 -11.54 -24.33 2.99
CA ALA A 298 -11.58 -25.73 2.54
C ALA A 298 -11.53 -25.83 1.01
N GLY A 299 -10.57 -26.59 0.45
CA GLY A 299 -10.39 -26.74 -1.00
C GLY A 299 -9.75 -25.54 -1.71
N ARG A 300 -9.65 -24.39 -1.03
CA ARG A 300 -9.23 -23.12 -1.63
C ARG A 300 -7.72 -22.99 -1.76
N PHE A 301 -6.95 -23.60 -0.86
CA PHE A 301 -5.49 -23.64 -0.99
C PHE A 301 -5.05 -24.57 -2.13
N GLU A 302 -5.72 -25.71 -2.34
CA GLU A 302 -5.45 -26.56 -3.51
C GLU A 302 -5.74 -25.82 -4.83
N GLN A 303 -6.87 -25.09 -4.88
CA GLN A 303 -7.20 -24.22 -6.02
C GLN A 303 -6.14 -23.13 -6.25
N ALA A 304 -5.70 -22.47 -5.17
CA ALA A 304 -4.69 -21.43 -5.26
C ALA A 304 -3.34 -21.95 -5.77
N LEU A 305 -2.90 -23.13 -5.32
CA LEU A 305 -1.68 -23.78 -5.80
C LEU A 305 -1.77 -24.14 -7.28
N ALA A 306 -2.87 -24.74 -7.72
CA ALA A 306 -3.06 -25.08 -9.13
C ALA A 306 -3.03 -23.83 -10.04
N LEU A 307 -3.62 -22.72 -9.60
CA LEU A 307 -3.54 -21.45 -10.33
C LEU A 307 -2.13 -20.84 -10.27
N PHE A 308 -1.46 -20.90 -9.12
CA PHE A 308 -0.09 -20.42 -8.96
C PHE A 308 0.90 -21.16 -9.87
N ASP A 309 0.74 -22.47 -10.02
CA ASP A 309 1.55 -23.28 -10.93
C ASP A 309 1.31 -22.95 -12.41
N ALA A 310 0.12 -22.44 -12.76
CA ALA A 310 -0.19 -22.00 -14.11
C ALA A 310 0.35 -20.59 -14.47
N LEU A 311 0.87 -19.84 -13.48
CA LEU A 311 1.43 -18.51 -13.69
C LEU A 311 2.78 -18.55 -14.41
N GLN A 312 3.03 -17.51 -15.20
CA GLN A 312 4.35 -17.24 -15.78
C GLN A 312 5.36 -16.82 -14.68
N PRO A 313 6.68 -16.97 -14.91
CA PRO A 313 7.70 -16.71 -13.88
C PRO A 313 7.59 -15.33 -13.23
N ALA A 314 7.47 -14.26 -14.03
CA ALA A 314 7.32 -12.91 -13.50
C ALA A 314 6.03 -12.73 -12.67
N GLU A 315 4.92 -13.39 -13.04
CA GLU A 315 3.67 -13.31 -12.29
C GLU A 315 3.75 -14.01 -10.93
N ARG A 316 4.50 -15.13 -10.87
CA ARG A 316 4.73 -15.86 -9.62
C ARG A 316 5.41 -14.99 -8.57
N THR A 317 6.31 -14.09 -8.97
CA THR A 317 7.00 -13.19 -8.01
C THR A 317 6.01 -12.28 -7.27
N HIS A 318 4.96 -11.82 -7.95
CA HIS A 318 3.94 -10.94 -7.36
C HIS A 318 3.02 -11.72 -6.42
N MET A 319 2.67 -12.95 -6.81
CA MET A 319 1.70 -13.77 -6.07
C MET A 319 2.32 -14.59 -4.94
N GLY A 320 3.63 -14.85 -4.98
CA GLY A 320 4.30 -15.71 -4.01
C GLY A 320 4.24 -15.16 -2.59
N LEU A 321 4.41 -13.85 -2.42
CA LEU A 321 4.24 -13.21 -1.11
C LEU A 321 2.80 -13.33 -0.60
N TYR A 322 1.79 -13.14 -1.45
CA TYR A 322 0.39 -13.34 -1.05
C TYR A 322 0.09 -14.78 -0.64
N LEU A 323 0.62 -15.77 -1.36
CA LEU A 323 0.48 -17.19 -1.02
C LEU A 323 1.12 -17.50 0.33
N LEU A 324 2.34 -17.02 0.57
CA LEU A 324 3.06 -17.17 1.83
C LEU A 324 2.26 -16.60 3.01
N LEU A 325 1.73 -15.38 2.86
CA LEU A 325 0.97 -14.71 3.92
C LEU A 325 -0.36 -15.40 4.20
N ALA A 326 -1.10 -15.78 3.15
CA ALA A 326 -2.36 -16.49 3.31
C ALA A 326 -2.16 -17.85 4.00
N ALA A 327 -1.17 -18.63 3.54
CA ALA A 327 -0.85 -19.94 4.14
C ALA A 327 -0.35 -19.80 5.58
N GLN A 328 0.49 -18.79 5.85
CA GLN A 328 0.99 -18.52 7.18
C GLN A 328 -0.13 -18.07 8.13
N GLY A 329 -0.98 -17.14 7.71
CA GLY A 329 -2.10 -16.66 8.51
C GLY A 329 -3.08 -17.78 8.86
N ALA A 330 -3.33 -18.70 7.92
CA ALA A 330 -4.18 -19.88 8.13
C ALA A 330 -3.49 -20.98 8.96
N ARG A 331 -2.23 -20.78 9.39
CA ARG A 331 -1.39 -21.77 10.06
C ARG A 331 -1.25 -23.08 9.25
N ARG A 332 -1.21 -22.95 7.92
CA ARG A 332 -1.10 -24.04 6.95
C ARG A 332 0.19 -23.97 6.12
N LEU A 333 1.18 -23.19 6.55
CA LEU A 333 2.42 -23.00 5.79
C LEU A 333 3.08 -24.36 5.44
N ASP A 334 3.19 -25.27 6.40
CA ASP A 334 3.73 -26.63 6.19
C ASP A 334 2.94 -27.48 5.18
N GLN A 335 1.63 -27.25 5.08
CA GLN A 335 0.76 -27.99 4.17
C GLN A 335 0.87 -27.44 2.75
N VAL A 336 0.92 -26.11 2.62
CA VAL A 336 0.87 -25.41 1.33
C VAL A 336 2.26 -25.29 0.71
N ILE A 337 3.28 -25.08 1.54
CA ILE A 337 4.68 -24.89 1.16
C ILE A 337 5.54 -25.75 2.09
N PRO A 338 5.64 -27.08 1.85
CA PRO A 338 6.33 -28.01 2.74
C PRO A 338 7.82 -27.70 2.92
N ASP A 339 8.46 -27.18 1.88
CA ASP A 339 9.83 -26.67 1.93
C ASP A 339 9.84 -25.16 1.66
N LEU A 340 9.68 -24.39 2.74
CA LEU A 340 9.67 -22.93 2.69
C LEU A 340 10.99 -22.37 2.16
N ASP A 341 12.12 -22.99 2.51
CA ASP A 341 13.43 -22.47 2.16
C ASP A 341 13.71 -22.61 0.66
N VAL A 342 13.39 -23.78 0.09
CA VAL A 342 13.45 -24.03 -1.34
C VAL A 342 12.48 -23.11 -2.10
N PHE A 343 11.23 -23.00 -1.64
CA PHE A 343 10.25 -22.13 -2.28
C PHE A 343 10.72 -20.68 -2.36
N VAL A 344 11.23 -20.12 -1.26
CA VAL A 344 11.73 -18.74 -1.23
C VAL A 344 12.98 -18.59 -2.09
N THR A 345 13.90 -19.56 -2.04
CA THR A 345 15.13 -19.54 -2.85
C THR A 345 14.81 -19.55 -4.35
N ASP A 346 13.89 -20.40 -4.79
CA ASP A 346 13.47 -20.49 -6.18
C ASP A 346 12.72 -19.23 -6.62
N LEU A 347 11.81 -18.73 -5.78
CA LEU A 347 11.03 -17.54 -6.08
C LEU A 347 11.92 -16.30 -6.21
N VAL A 348 12.81 -16.06 -5.22
CA VAL A 348 13.75 -14.93 -5.25
C VAL A 348 14.76 -15.11 -6.40
N GLY A 349 15.28 -16.32 -6.61
CA GLY A 349 16.23 -16.62 -7.68
C GLY A 349 15.74 -16.30 -9.10
N SER A 350 14.42 -16.19 -9.31
CA SER A 350 13.84 -15.77 -10.59
C SER A 350 14.27 -14.37 -11.06
N TRP A 351 14.85 -13.52 -10.18
CA TRP A 351 15.38 -12.21 -10.57
C TRP A 351 16.35 -12.30 -11.75
N GLN A 352 17.11 -13.39 -11.86
CA GLN A 352 18.11 -13.60 -12.91
C GLN A 352 17.50 -13.58 -14.31
N THR A 353 16.26 -14.06 -14.47
CA THR A 353 15.59 -14.19 -15.77
C THR A 353 14.61 -13.06 -16.06
N ILE A 354 14.33 -12.18 -15.10
CA ILE A 354 13.40 -11.06 -15.24
C ILE A 354 14.17 -9.78 -15.53
N ASP A 355 13.83 -9.10 -16.63
CA ASP A 355 14.33 -7.76 -16.93
C ASP A 355 13.41 -6.68 -16.34
N PRO A 356 13.80 -5.99 -15.25
CA PRO A 356 12.99 -4.94 -14.65
C PRO A 356 12.81 -3.72 -15.56
N GLY A 357 13.60 -3.56 -16.64
CA GLY A 357 13.45 -2.49 -17.62
C GLY A 357 12.48 -2.81 -18.76
N ALA A 358 11.99 -4.05 -18.86
CA ALA A 358 11.23 -4.52 -20.03
C ALA A 358 9.83 -3.90 -20.15
N ASP A 359 9.16 -3.68 -19.03
CA ASP A 359 7.85 -3.04 -18.96
C ASP A 359 7.62 -2.40 -17.59
N TYR A 360 6.78 -1.37 -17.52
CA TYR A 360 6.58 -0.61 -16.27
C TYR A 360 5.70 -1.32 -15.23
N PHE A 361 4.98 -2.39 -15.60
CA PHE A 361 3.91 -2.96 -14.79
C PHE A 361 4.25 -4.32 -14.19
N LEU A 362 4.49 -5.35 -15.01
CA LEU A 362 4.75 -6.71 -14.55
C LEU A 362 6.22 -6.86 -14.15
N SER A 363 7.15 -6.60 -15.08
CA SER A 363 8.58 -6.80 -14.83
C SER A 363 9.16 -5.68 -13.97
N GLY A 364 8.72 -4.43 -14.19
CA GLY A 364 9.24 -3.25 -13.51
C GLY A 364 9.05 -3.22 -12.00
N ILE A 365 8.02 -3.89 -11.47
CA ILE A 365 7.81 -3.99 -10.01
C ILE A 365 8.18 -5.37 -9.44
N ALA A 366 8.56 -6.34 -10.28
CA ALA A 366 8.83 -7.71 -9.84
C ALA A 366 9.92 -7.76 -8.76
N TYR A 367 11.00 -7.01 -8.93
CA TYR A 367 12.12 -6.99 -8.00
C TYR A 367 11.70 -6.49 -6.62
N SER A 368 10.75 -5.54 -6.53
CA SER A 368 10.23 -5.09 -5.25
C SER A 368 9.48 -6.18 -4.51
N TYR A 369 8.74 -7.05 -5.21
CA TYR A 369 8.12 -8.21 -4.59
C TYR A 369 9.15 -9.25 -4.14
N LEU A 370 10.22 -9.46 -4.91
CA LEU A 370 11.29 -10.38 -4.54
C LEU A 370 12.05 -9.92 -3.30
N VAL A 371 12.46 -8.64 -3.26
CA VAL A 371 13.11 -8.02 -2.09
C VAL A 371 12.19 -8.13 -0.87
N GLN A 372 10.91 -7.79 -1.01
CA GLN A 372 9.99 -7.86 0.12
C GLN A 372 9.72 -9.29 0.58
N THR A 373 9.65 -10.26 -0.34
CA THR A 373 9.51 -11.68 0.01
C THR A 373 10.71 -12.12 0.83
N ALA A 374 11.93 -11.89 0.34
CA ALA A 374 13.17 -12.22 1.05
C ALA A 374 13.23 -11.58 2.45
N ASP A 375 12.84 -10.32 2.55
CA ASP A 375 12.81 -9.57 3.81
C ASP A 375 11.78 -10.14 4.80
N PHE A 376 10.57 -10.45 4.35
CA PHE A 376 9.49 -10.97 5.21
C PHE A 376 9.72 -12.41 5.66
N THR A 377 10.49 -13.17 4.87
CA THR A 377 10.87 -14.55 5.20
C THR A 377 12.28 -14.62 5.77
N GLY A 378 12.88 -13.53 6.27
CA GLY A 378 14.20 -13.57 6.93
C GLY A 378 15.36 -14.07 6.03
N ARG A 379 15.17 -14.12 4.71
CA ARG A 379 16.13 -14.56 3.70
C ARG A 379 16.75 -13.39 2.94
N ARG A 380 17.05 -12.29 3.65
CA ARG A 380 17.74 -11.13 3.07
C ARG A 380 19.09 -11.49 2.42
N ASP A 381 19.69 -12.60 2.82
CA ASP A 381 20.90 -13.16 2.18
C ASP A 381 20.72 -13.44 0.68
N LEU A 382 19.48 -13.65 0.21
CA LEU A 382 19.18 -13.85 -1.21
C LEU A 382 19.15 -12.55 -2.03
N VAL A 383 19.08 -11.39 -1.38
CA VAL A 383 19.08 -10.08 -2.03
C VAL A 383 20.53 -9.64 -2.26
N THR A 384 21.02 -9.86 -3.47
CA THR A 384 22.42 -9.60 -3.83
C THR A 384 22.65 -8.16 -4.30
N ASP A 385 23.90 -7.69 -4.21
CA ASP A 385 24.29 -6.40 -4.78
C ASP A 385 24.02 -6.30 -6.28
N GLU A 386 24.18 -7.39 -7.02
CA GLU A 386 23.88 -7.46 -8.45
C GLU A 386 22.39 -7.25 -8.72
N MET A 387 21.52 -7.92 -7.97
CA MET A 387 20.07 -7.75 -8.06
C MET A 387 19.66 -6.30 -7.78
N LEU A 388 20.20 -5.70 -6.71
CA LEU A 388 19.90 -4.31 -6.35
C LEU A 388 20.43 -3.32 -7.40
N THR A 389 21.62 -3.57 -7.95
CA THR A 389 22.20 -2.73 -9.01
C THR A 389 21.34 -2.76 -10.27
N ARG A 390 20.91 -3.95 -10.70
CA ARG A 390 20.02 -4.11 -11.86
C ARG A 390 18.66 -3.45 -11.63
N MET A 391 18.13 -3.50 -10.41
CA MET A 391 16.89 -2.83 -10.02
C MET A 391 16.98 -1.31 -10.17
N VAL A 392 18.07 -0.68 -9.68
CA VAL A 392 18.22 0.79 -9.73
C VAL A 392 18.58 1.30 -11.13
N GLN A 393 19.16 0.47 -11.99
CA GLN A 393 19.54 0.81 -13.37
C GLN A 393 18.42 0.56 -14.39
N ALA A 394 17.31 -0.05 -13.97
CA ALA A 394 16.23 -0.50 -14.86
C ALA A 394 15.51 0.63 -15.62
N PHE A 395 15.47 1.85 -15.07
CA PHE A 395 14.53 2.88 -15.52
C PHE A 395 14.81 3.40 -16.93
N THR A 396 16.06 3.31 -17.41
CA THR A 396 16.39 3.67 -18.81
C THR A 396 15.71 2.77 -19.83
N GLY A 397 15.40 1.51 -19.46
CA GLY A 397 14.69 0.56 -20.32
C GLY A 397 13.27 1.01 -20.69
N LEU A 398 12.66 1.85 -19.84
CA LEU A 398 11.29 2.34 -20.02
C LEU A 398 11.17 3.47 -21.05
N GLU A 399 12.29 3.95 -21.61
CA GLU A 399 12.27 5.02 -22.62
C GLU A 399 11.82 4.54 -24.02
N GLY A 400 11.74 3.22 -24.22
CA GLY A 400 11.45 2.59 -25.51
C GLY A 400 10.12 3.01 -26.15
N ASP A 401 9.11 3.36 -25.36
CA ASP A 401 7.80 3.81 -25.85
C ASP A 401 7.15 4.88 -24.97
N ALA A 402 6.03 5.44 -25.43
CA ALA A 402 5.32 6.51 -24.72
C ALA A 402 4.71 6.06 -23.39
N ALA A 403 4.23 4.81 -23.31
CA ALA A 403 3.64 4.27 -22.10
C ALA A 403 4.69 4.08 -21.02
N GLY A 404 5.86 3.51 -21.34
CA GLY A 404 7.00 3.39 -20.44
C GLY A 404 7.46 4.75 -19.92
N ARG A 405 7.63 5.75 -20.80
CA ARG A 405 8.03 7.11 -20.40
C ARG A 405 7.06 7.77 -19.44
N ALA A 406 5.75 7.70 -19.73
CA ALA A 406 4.73 8.26 -18.85
C ALA A 406 4.61 7.52 -17.51
N ASN A 407 5.06 6.25 -17.44
CA ASN A 407 4.82 5.39 -16.28
C ASN A 407 6.05 5.00 -15.48
N ARG A 408 7.25 5.47 -15.84
CA ARG A 408 8.47 5.27 -15.04
C ARG A 408 8.34 5.63 -13.55
N PRO A 409 7.51 6.60 -13.09
CA PRO A 409 7.35 6.82 -11.66
C PRO A 409 6.74 5.61 -10.93
N TYR A 410 6.00 4.74 -11.62
CA TYR A 410 5.37 3.56 -11.01
C TYR A 410 6.45 2.57 -10.50
N PRO A 411 7.27 1.91 -11.34
CA PRO A 411 8.29 1.00 -10.84
C PRO A 411 9.35 1.71 -9.99
N PHE A 412 9.64 2.98 -10.27
CA PHE A 412 10.51 3.80 -9.42
C PHE A 412 10.00 3.92 -7.98
N SER A 413 8.69 4.15 -7.79
CA SER A 413 8.07 4.26 -6.46
C SER A 413 8.14 2.96 -5.67
N TYR A 414 7.94 1.84 -6.37
CA TYR A 414 8.10 0.50 -5.79
C TYR A 414 9.54 0.23 -5.39
N ALA A 415 10.50 0.65 -6.21
CA ALA A 415 11.91 0.47 -5.91
C ALA A 415 12.34 1.32 -4.72
N LEU A 416 11.99 2.61 -4.73
CA LEU A 416 12.24 3.53 -3.62
C LEU A 416 11.68 2.98 -2.31
N ASN A 417 10.44 2.47 -2.33
CA ASN A 417 9.79 1.90 -1.16
C ASN A 417 10.59 0.76 -0.54
N VAL A 418 10.95 -0.27 -1.32
CA VAL A 418 11.60 -1.46 -0.76
C VAL A 418 13.06 -1.22 -0.42
N LEU A 419 13.77 -0.37 -1.18
CA LEU A 419 15.15 0.01 -0.87
C LEU A 419 15.21 0.80 0.44
N ALA A 420 14.26 1.70 0.69
CA ALA A 420 14.11 2.35 1.98
C ALA A 420 13.79 1.33 3.08
N GLU A 421 12.97 0.31 2.81
CA GLU A 421 12.66 -0.76 3.78
C GLU A 421 13.87 -1.57 4.21
N ILE A 422 14.81 -1.83 3.29
CA ILE A 422 16.00 -2.63 3.57
C ILE A 422 17.25 -1.81 3.95
N GLY A 423 17.21 -0.47 3.85
CA GLY A 423 18.35 0.41 4.17
C GLY A 423 19.28 0.72 2.99
N GLU A 424 18.86 0.36 1.77
CA GLU A 424 19.65 0.47 0.53
C GLU A 424 19.23 1.66 -0.34
N VAL A 425 18.43 2.58 0.21
CA VAL A 425 17.88 3.73 -0.53
C VAL A 425 18.93 4.69 -1.07
N HIS A 426 20.13 4.72 -0.46
CA HIS A 426 21.24 5.55 -0.90
C HIS A 426 21.61 5.34 -2.37
N ARG A 427 21.46 4.10 -2.88
CA ARG A 427 21.73 3.73 -4.29
C ARG A 427 20.91 4.53 -5.30
N MET A 428 19.73 5.01 -4.90
CA MET A 428 18.86 5.83 -5.75
C MET A 428 19.36 7.28 -5.90
N PHE A 429 20.30 7.70 -5.04
CA PHE A 429 20.80 9.08 -4.95
C PHE A 429 22.28 9.21 -5.34
N GLU A 430 22.96 8.10 -5.63
CA GLU A 430 24.34 8.09 -6.08
C GLU A 430 24.44 8.25 -7.60
N PRO A 431 25.42 9.01 -8.11
CA PRO A 431 25.71 9.07 -9.55
C PRO A 431 25.95 7.68 -10.15
N ASP A 432 25.34 7.40 -11.31
CA ASP A 432 25.54 6.14 -12.04
C ASP A 432 25.81 6.42 -13.53
N ALA A 433 26.73 5.64 -14.11
CA ALA A 433 27.05 5.73 -15.53
C ALA A 433 25.87 5.39 -16.45
N HIS A 434 24.91 4.56 -16.02
CA HIS A 434 23.68 4.26 -16.75
C HIS A 434 22.78 5.49 -16.92
N TYR A 435 22.94 6.49 -16.07
CA TYR A 435 22.19 7.74 -16.10
C TYR A 435 23.09 8.94 -16.47
N ASP A 436 24.16 8.69 -17.24
CA ASP A 436 25.13 9.70 -17.69
C ASP A 436 25.75 10.51 -16.53
N GLY A 437 26.00 9.86 -15.39
CA GLY A 437 26.54 10.47 -14.19
C GLY A 437 25.52 11.22 -13.33
N SER A 438 24.24 11.21 -13.68
CA SER A 438 23.15 11.61 -12.78
C SER A 438 22.78 10.47 -11.84
N SER A 439 22.10 10.76 -10.73
CA SER A 439 21.49 9.70 -9.90
C SER A 439 20.18 9.18 -10.51
N PRO A 440 19.74 7.94 -10.18
CA PRO A 440 18.44 7.42 -10.61
C PRO A 440 17.27 8.37 -10.25
N VAL A 441 17.29 8.97 -9.07
CA VAL A 441 16.29 9.96 -8.61
C VAL A 441 16.27 11.18 -9.52
N GLU A 442 17.44 11.79 -9.77
CA GLU A 442 17.53 12.97 -10.63
C GLU A 442 17.09 12.67 -12.05
N TRP A 443 17.46 11.49 -12.55
CA TRP A 443 17.13 11.07 -13.90
C TRP A 443 15.63 10.86 -14.09
N VAL A 444 14.97 10.14 -13.17
CA VAL A 444 13.52 9.83 -13.26
C VAL A 444 12.70 11.08 -12.97
N VAL A 445 12.93 11.75 -11.84
CA VAL A 445 12.15 12.92 -11.44
C VAL A 445 12.39 14.08 -12.40
N GLY A 446 13.63 14.26 -12.86
CA GLY A 446 13.98 15.27 -13.85
C GLY A 446 13.40 15.01 -15.25
N ARG A 447 12.76 13.86 -15.49
CA ARG A 447 12.09 13.58 -16.77
C ARG A 447 10.56 13.65 -16.68
N ILE A 448 9.99 13.83 -15.49
CA ILE A 448 8.55 14.06 -15.34
C ILE A 448 8.11 15.21 -16.24
N SER A 449 7.00 15.01 -16.96
CA SER A 449 6.47 15.99 -17.89
C SER A 449 6.11 17.30 -17.17
N GLU A 450 6.08 18.42 -17.90
CA GLU A 450 5.68 19.70 -17.31
C GLU A 450 4.26 19.61 -16.74
N GLY A 451 4.10 19.95 -15.46
CA GLY A 451 2.84 19.81 -14.74
C GLY A 451 2.44 18.38 -14.41
N GLY A 452 3.27 17.37 -14.73
CA GLY A 452 2.94 15.95 -14.55
C GLY A 452 1.78 15.48 -15.43
N VAL A 453 1.58 16.12 -16.60
CA VAL A 453 0.44 15.87 -17.49
C VAL A 453 0.45 14.45 -18.06
N ASP A 454 1.61 13.96 -18.50
CA ASP A 454 1.73 12.62 -19.10
C ASP A 454 1.62 11.52 -18.05
N GLU A 455 2.22 11.72 -16.88
CA GLU A 455 2.13 10.81 -15.73
C GLU A 455 0.69 10.76 -15.16
N GLY A 456 -0.01 11.90 -15.21
CA GLY A 456 -1.39 12.05 -14.76
C GLY A 456 -1.58 11.59 -13.32
N ASN A 457 -2.64 10.81 -13.07
CA ASN A 457 -2.95 10.32 -11.73
C ASN A 457 -1.88 9.36 -11.20
N ARG A 458 -1.02 8.75 -12.02
CA ARG A 458 -0.06 7.74 -11.50
C ARG A 458 1.07 8.36 -10.67
N LEU A 459 1.23 9.69 -10.71
CA LEU A 459 2.20 10.40 -9.90
C LEU A 459 1.98 10.24 -8.38
N PHE A 460 0.73 9.99 -7.93
CA PHE A 460 0.45 9.76 -6.51
C PHE A 460 1.26 8.59 -5.93
N MET A 461 1.71 7.66 -6.77
CA MET A 461 2.48 6.49 -6.31
C MET A 461 3.83 6.92 -5.73
N LEU A 462 4.46 7.93 -6.34
CA LEU A 462 5.70 8.52 -5.83
C LEU A 462 5.43 9.31 -4.56
N ASP A 463 4.33 10.05 -4.53
CA ASP A 463 3.86 10.75 -3.33
C ASP A 463 3.65 9.78 -2.16
N HIS A 464 2.97 8.65 -2.38
CA HIS A 464 2.79 7.59 -1.38
C HIS A 464 4.12 6.99 -0.93
N ALA A 465 5.05 6.72 -1.85
CA ALA A 465 6.38 6.18 -1.50
C ALA A 465 7.15 7.14 -0.59
N LEU A 466 7.09 8.45 -0.85
CA LEU A 466 7.74 9.48 -0.04
C LEU A 466 7.07 9.66 1.33
N ILE A 467 5.73 9.67 1.38
CA ILE A 467 4.99 9.68 2.66
C ILE A 467 5.30 8.42 3.47
N ASN A 468 5.33 7.25 2.83
CA ASN A 468 5.68 5.99 3.48
C ASN A 468 7.07 6.06 4.11
N TRP A 469 8.06 6.50 3.35
CA TRP A 469 9.44 6.63 3.83
C TRP A 469 9.53 7.63 5.00
N ALA A 470 8.88 8.80 4.89
CA ALA A 470 8.82 9.77 5.98
C ALA A 470 8.16 9.18 7.24
N LEU A 471 7.01 8.50 7.11
CA LEU A 471 6.32 7.91 8.26
C LEU A 471 7.15 6.84 8.95
N ARG A 472 7.96 6.08 8.22
CA ARG A 472 8.87 5.09 8.82
C ARG A 472 9.90 5.73 9.74
N GLN A 473 10.28 6.99 9.53
CA GLN A 473 11.28 7.70 10.35
C GLN A 473 10.81 8.07 11.76
N ARG A 474 9.54 7.79 12.13
CA ARG A 474 8.94 8.19 13.42
C ARG A 474 9.53 7.52 14.67
N GLY A 475 10.51 6.64 14.52
CA GLY A 475 11.16 5.95 15.63
C GLY A 475 10.37 4.75 16.17
N LEU A 476 11.04 3.96 17.01
CA LEU A 476 10.47 2.79 17.70
C LEU A 476 9.65 3.17 18.95
N GLY A 477 9.57 4.46 19.27
CA GLY A 477 8.98 5.01 20.49
C GLY A 477 7.47 5.24 20.38
N GLY A 478 6.69 4.16 20.36
CA GLY A 478 5.26 4.18 20.66
C GLY A 478 4.42 3.35 19.69
N PRO A 479 3.78 2.25 20.12
CA PRO A 479 2.75 1.63 19.32
C PRO A 479 1.55 2.58 19.20
N PRO A 480 0.74 2.53 18.12
CA PRO A 480 -0.64 2.98 18.23
C PRO A 480 -1.25 2.22 19.41
N ARG A 481 -1.75 2.94 20.42
CA ARG A 481 -2.58 2.34 21.47
C ARG A 481 -3.89 1.94 20.80
N VAL A 482 -3.93 0.77 20.17
CA VAL A 482 -5.17 0.17 19.70
C VAL A 482 -5.91 -0.33 20.94
N PRO A 483 -7.10 0.22 21.27
CA PRO A 483 -7.94 -0.35 22.32
C PRO A 483 -8.39 -1.74 21.88
N GLY A 484 -8.13 -2.75 22.71
CA GLY A 484 -8.69 -4.11 22.70
C GLY A 484 -9.21 -4.68 21.37
N SER A 485 -8.41 -5.54 20.73
CA SER A 485 -8.96 -6.68 20.00
C SER A 485 -8.47 -7.97 20.66
N GLY A 486 -9.39 -8.65 21.35
CA GLY A 486 -9.12 -9.97 21.91
C GLY A 486 -8.68 -10.95 20.81
N ARG A 487 -7.83 -11.90 21.19
CA ARG A 487 -7.30 -13.05 20.42
C ARG A 487 -6.13 -12.87 19.45
N TRP A 488 -5.44 -11.72 19.41
CA TRP A 488 -4.29 -11.51 18.50
C TRP A 488 -2.89 -11.68 19.11
N ALA A 489 -2.77 -12.36 20.25
CA ALA A 489 -1.50 -12.81 20.82
C ALA A 489 -1.49 -14.34 20.88
N GLY A 490 -0.85 -14.98 19.90
CA GLY A 490 -0.76 -16.44 19.82
C GLY A 490 -0.03 -16.91 18.58
#